data_AF-W1PM17-F1
#
_entry.id   AF-W1PM17-F1
#
_cell.length_a   1.000
_cell.length_b   1.000
_cell.length_c   1.000
_cell.angle_alpha   90.00
_cell.angle_beta   90.00
_cell.angle_gamma   90.00
#
_symmetry.space_group_name_H-M   'P 1'
#
loop_
_entity.id
_entity.type
_entity.pdbx_description
1 polymer ?
#
loop_
_entity_poly.entity_id
_entity_poly.type
_entity_poly.pdbx_seq_one_letter_code
_entity_poly.pdbx_strand_id
1 'polypeptide(L)'
;MASNPTTTTTSSGASASTLLQNSGSEEDLQNVMDQRKLKRMRSNRESARRSRQRKQKHVDDLIAQVGFLRKENSQILSRLNITTQHYLKLQSENLTLRSEVLDLTAKLHSLTNTLHYIEEISGLVMDIPQIPDPLLKPWQLPCINQPIMASADMFQY
;
A
#
# COMPACT_ATOMS: atom_id res chain seq x y z
N MET A 1 9.88 -14.30 15.35
CA MET A 1 9.59 -15.17 16.53
C MET A 1 8.27 -14.72 17.13
N ALA A 2 7.17 -15.40 16.80
CA ALA A 2 5.89 -15.28 17.50
C ALA A 2 5.10 -16.57 17.22
N SER A 3 4.70 -17.25 18.29
CA SER A 3 4.20 -18.63 18.29
C SER A 3 2.72 -18.70 17.93
N ASN A 4 2.36 -19.57 16.99
CA ASN A 4 0.97 -19.94 16.69
C ASN A 4 0.40 -20.93 17.73
N PRO A 5 -0.90 -20.91 18.05
CA PRO A 5 -1.53 -21.93 18.88
C PRO A 5 -1.94 -23.14 18.04
N THR A 6 -1.38 -24.30 18.37
CA THR A 6 -1.69 -25.60 17.79
C THR A 6 -3.12 -26.03 18.16
N THR A 7 -3.94 -26.30 17.16
CA THR A 7 -5.22 -27.01 17.31
C THR A 7 -4.93 -28.51 17.35
N THR A 8 -5.02 -29.11 18.53
CA THR A 8 -4.97 -30.58 18.66
C THR A 8 -6.39 -31.11 18.75
N THR A 9 -6.88 -31.66 17.64
CA THR A 9 -8.10 -32.47 17.57
C THR A 9 -7.71 -33.95 17.57
N THR A 10 -8.06 -34.62 18.67
CA THR A 10 -8.65 -35.96 18.79
C THR A 10 -8.00 -37.16 18.09
N SER A 11 -7.56 -38.13 18.89
CA SER A 11 -7.88 -39.56 18.66
C SER A 11 -7.69 -40.41 19.93
N SER A 12 -8.81 -40.95 20.42
CA SER A 12 -9.05 -42.33 20.89
C SER A 12 -8.07 -43.07 21.83
N GLY A 13 -8.63 -43.56 22.94
CA GLY A 13 -8.09 -44.64 23.80
C GLY A 13 -8.09 -44.21 25.27
N ALA A 14 -8.71 -44.87 26.25
CA ALA A 14 -9.27 -46.20 26.32
C ALA A 14 -10.47 -46.20 27.29
N SER A 15 -11.43 -47.08 27.02
CA SER A 15 -12.52 -47.41 27.93
C SER A 15 -11.95 -48.08 29.19
N ALA A 16 -11.71 -47.31 30.24
CA ALA A 16 -11.51 -47.85 31.57
C ALA A 16 -12.89 -48.16 32.17
N SER A 17 -13.38 -49.36 31.90
CA SER A 17 -14.52 -49.97 32.59
C SER A 17 -14.10 -50.31 34.03
N THR A 18 -14.13 -49.31 34.92
CA THR A 18 -14.12 -49.59 36.36
C THR A 18 -15.53 -50.01 36.74
N LEU A 19 -15.79 -51.32 36.70
CA LEU A 19 -16.95 -51.97 37.32
C LEU A 19 -16.88 -51.71 38.82
N LEU A 20 -17.40 -50.57 39.26
CA LEU A 20 -17.77 -50.38 40.65
C LEU A 20 -19.06 -51.18 40.86
N GLN A 21 -18.94 -52.27 41.60
CA GLN A 21 -20.08 -52.92 42.25
C GLN A 21 -20.79 -51.86 43.09
N ASN A 22 -21.92 -51.35 42.62
CA ASN A 22 -22.78 -50.47 43.41
C ASN A 22 -24.18 -51.06 43.41
N SER A 23 -24.61 -51.50 44.59
CA SER A 23 -25.99 -51.74 44.95
C SER A 23 -26.74 -50.40 45.03
N GLY A 24 -26.79 -49.67 43.91
CA GLY A 24 -27.56 -48.45 43.73
C GLY A 24 -28.81 -48.77 42.91
N SER A 25 -29.98 -48.35 43.38
CA SER A 25 -31.24 -48.57 42.64
C SER A 25 -31.16 -47.94 41.24
N GLU A 26 -31.83 -48.52 40.25
CA GLU A 26 -31.89 -48.00 38.87
C GLU A 26 -32.31 -46.52 38.80
N GLU A 27 -33.05 -46.05 39.80
CA GLU A 27 -33.50 -44.67 39.98
C GLU A 27 -32.34 -43.68 40.20
N ASP A 28 -31.27 -44.08 40.88
CA ASP A 28 -30.11 -43.22 41.14
C ASP A 28 -29.27 -43.02 39.85
N LEU A 29 -29.13 -44.08 39.04
CA LEU A 29 -28.51 -44.02 37.72
C LEU A 29 -29.28 -43.09 36.76
N GLN A 30 -30.60 -43.15 36.78
CA GLN A 30 -31.45 -42.29 35.95
C GLN A 30 -31.33 -40.81 36.36
N ASN A 31 -31.31 -40.51 37.65
CA ASN A 31 -31.11 -39.15 38.17
C ASN A 31 -29.74 -38.56 37.76
N VAL A 32 -28.67 -39.36 37.80
CA VAL A 32 -27.32 -38.93 37.35
C VAL A 32 -27.30 -38.64 35.84
N MET A 33 -27.99 -39.46 35.05
CA MET A 33 -28.13 -39.27 33.60
C MET A 33 -28.86 -37.97 33.27
N ASP A 34 -29.96 -37.68 33.97
CA ASP A 34 -30.74 -36.46 33.75
C ASP A 34 -29.98 -35.20 34.17
N GLN A 35 -29.23 -35.23 35.28
CA GLN A 35 -28.32 -34.14 35.63
C GLN A 35 -27.24 -33.91 34.57
N ARG A 36 -26.66 -34.98 34.02
CA ARG A 36 -25.66 -34.88 32.93
C ARG A 36 -26.28 -34.28 31.68
N LYS A 37 -27.51 -34.66 31.32
CA LYS A 37 -28.25 -34.08 30.19
C LYS A 37 -28.50 -32.58 30.38
N LEU A 38 -28.96 -32.16 31.56
CA LEU A 38 -29.17 -30.74 31.89
C LEU A 38 -27.87 -29.93 31.84
N LYS A 39 -26.76 -30.49 32.35
CA LYS A 39 -25.43 -29.86 32.26
C LYS A 39 -24.98 -29.71 30.80
N ARG A 40 -25.17 -30.73 29.97
CA ARG A 40 -24.87 -30.67 28.52
C ARG A 40 -25.72 -29.63 27.81
N MET A 41 -27.01 -29.53 28.11
CA MET A 41 -27.88 -28.52 27.51
C MET A 41 -27.42 -27.09 27.85
N ARG A 42 -27.09 -26.82 29.12
CA ARG A 42 -26.56 -25.51 29.52
C ARG A 42 -25.21 -25.19 28.87
N SER A 43 -24.28 -26.15 28.88
CA SER A 43 -22.96 -25.98 28.27
C SER A 43 -23.05 -25.76 26.76
N ASN A 44 -23.85 -26.56 26.06
CA ASN A 44 -24.01 -26.45 24.61
C ASN A 44 -24.68 -25.12 24.22
N ARG A 45 -25.73 -24.72 24.96
CA ARG A 45 -26.37 -23.40 24.80
C ARG A 45 -25.34 -22.27 24.92
N GLU A 46 -24.52 -22.30 25.97
CA GLU A 46 -23.50 -21.27 26.19
C GLU A 46 -22.40 -21.33 25.12
N SER A 47 -22.00 -22.52 24.68
CA SER A 47 -21.01 -22.69 23.60
C SER A 47 -21.51 -22.15 22.25
N ALA A 48 -22.79 -22.37 21.93
CA ALA A 48 -23.43 -21.83 20.73
C ALA A 48 -23.52 -20.30 20.80
N ARG A 49 -23.86 -19.74 21.98
CA ARG A 49 -23.87 -18.29 22.21
C ARG A 49 -22.48 -17.69 21.98
N ARG A 50 -21.43 -18.25 22.61
CA ARG A 50 -20.04 -17.77 22.41
C ARG A 50 -19.58 -17.92 20.97
N SER A 51 -19.97 -19.00 20.29
CA SER A 51 -19.66 -19.20 18.87
C SER A 51 -20.26 -18.10 18.01
N ARG A 52 -21.55 -17.79 18.21
CA ARG A 52 -22.23 -16.67 17.53
C ARG A 52 -21.56 -15.34 17.86
N GLN A 53 -21.25 -15.08 19.13
CA GLN A 53 -20.60 -13.84 19.56
C GLN A 53 -19.21 -13.66 18.91
N ARG A 54 -18.40 -14.71 18.83
CA ARG A 54 -17.09 -14.67 18.15
C ARG A 54 -17.23 -14.39 16.66
N LYS A 55 -18.19 -15.03 15.98
CA LYS A 55 -18.47 -14.77 14.57
C LYS A 55 -18.94 -13.33 14.34
N GLN A 56 -19.82 -12.81 15.20
CA GLN A 56 -20.27 -11.42 15.11
C GLN A 56 -19.10 -10.46 15.26
N LYS A 57 -18.27 -10.63 16.31
CA LYS A 57 -17.08 -9.80 16.51
C LYS A 57 -16.15 -9.83 15.29
N HIS A 58 -15.92 -11.00 14.70
CA HIS A 58 -15.07 -11.10 13.51
C HIS A 58 -15.63 -10.32 12.31
N VAL A 59 -16.95 -10.36 12.09
CA VAL A 59 -17.60 -9.56 11.06
C VAL A 59 -17.49 -8.07 11.36
N ASP A 60 -17.71 -7.66 12.61
CA ASP A 60 -17.58 -6.26 13.03
C ASP A 60 -16.14 -5.74 12.83
N ASP A 61 -15.15 -6.55 13.20
CA ASP A 61 -13.72 -6.25 13.01
C ASP A 61 -13.36 -6.12 11.51
N LEU A 62 -13.95 -6.94 10.64
CA LEU A 62 -13.76 -6.84 9.19
C LEU A 62 -14.42 -5.56 8.62
N ILE A 63 -15.63 -5.22 9.08
CA ILE A 63 -16.32 -3.99 8.68
C ILE A 63 -15.49 -2.75 9.09
N ALA A 64 -14.94 -2.76 10.31
CA ALA A 64 -14.08 -1.70 10.80
C ALA A 64 -12.81 -1.55 9.94
N GLN A 65 -12.15 -2.67 9.61
CA GLN A 65 -10.98 -2.68 8.73
C GLN A 65 -11.30 -2.13 7.33
N VAL A 66 -12.40 -2.55 6.72
CA VAL A 66 -12.84 -2.02 5.42
C VAL A 66 -13.12 -0.52 5.50
N GLY A 67 -13.78 -0.06 6.57
CA GLY A 67 -14.02 1.36 6.80
C GLY A 67 -12.73 2.17 6.92
N PHE A 68 -11.76 1.65 7.69
CA PHE A 68 -10.44 2.24 7.85
C PHE A 68 -9.69 2.32 6.51
N LEU A 69 -9.58 1.21 5.79
CA LEU A 69 -8.91 1.15 4.48
C LEU A 69 -9.54 2.07 3.45
N ARG A 70 -10.88 2.19 3.43
CA ARG A 70 -11.58 3.16 2.56
C ARG A 70 -11.20 4.60 2.89
N LYS A 71 -11.11 4.94 4.17
CA LYS A 71 -10.67 6.26 4.62
C LYS A 71 -9.23 6.52 4.20
N GLU A 72 -8.31 5.59 4.44
CA GLU A 72 -6.92 5.75 4.03
C GLU A 72 -6.77 5.89 2.52
N ASN A 73 -7.46 5.06 1.74
CA ASN A 73 -7.46 5.16 0.28
C ASN A 73 -7.95 6.53 -0.19
N SER A 74 -9.04 7.05 0.40
CA SER A 74 -9.53 8.40 0.08
C SER A 74 -8.51 9.51 0.39
N GLN A 75 -7.74 9.37 1.48
CA GLN A 75 -6.69 10.32 1.84
C GLN A 75 -5.50 10.24 0.88
N ILE A 76 -5.09 9.04 0.49
CA ILE A 76 -4.03 8.82 -0.49
C ILE A 76 -4.41 9.44 -1.84
N LEU A 77 -5.63 9.19 -2.32
CA LEU A 77 -6.13 9.77 -3.57
C LEU A 77 -6.16 11.30 -3.53
N SER A 78 -6.59 11.89 -2.40
CA SER A 78 -6.58 13.35 -2.22
C SER A 78 -5.15 13.92 -2.31
N ARG A 79 -4.20 13.30 -1.60
CA ARG A 79 -2.79 13.71 -1.64
C ARG A 79 -2.19 13.55 -3.04
N LEU A 80 -2.48 12.45 -3.72
CA LEU A 80 -2.04 12.21 -5.09
C LEU A 80 -2.56 13.30 -6.03
N ASN A 81 -3.84 13.65 -5.93
CA ASN A 81 -4.43 14.70 -6.76
C ASN A 81 -3.72 16.04 -6.51
N ILE A 82 -3.53 16.43 -5.25
CA ILE A 82 -2.81 17.67 -4.90
C ILE A 82 -1.40 17.67 -5.50
N THR A 83 -0.62 16.60 -5.30
CA THR A 83 0.72 16.47 -5.86
C THR A 83 0.72 16.53 -7.38
N THR A 84 -0.27 15.92 -8.03
CA THR A 84 -0.43 15.96 -9.49
C THR A 84 -0.69 17.39 -9.98
N GLN A 85 -1.55 18.15 -9.30
CA GLN A 85 -1.78 19.56 -9.62
C GLN A 85 -0.51 20.40 -9.49
N HIS A 86 0.26 20.20 -8.41
CA HIS A 86 1.55 20.87 -8.25
C HIS A 86 2.55 20.49 -9.34
N TYR A 87 2.63 19.21 -9.71
CA TYR A 87 3.49 18.74 -10.79
C TYR A 87 3.13 19.40 -12.12
N LEU A 88 1.83 19.43 -12.47
CA LEU A 88 1.37 20.07 -13.71
C LEU A 88 1.69 21.57 -13.75
N LYS A 89 1.54 22.27 -12.61
CA LYS A 89 1.93 23.67 -12.49
C LYS A 89 3.44 23.87 -12.74
N LEU A 90 4.28 23.10 -12.06
CA LEU A 90 5.73 23.15 -12.23
C LEU A 90 6.15 22.78 -13.66
N GLN A 91 5.47 21.82 -14.27
CA GLN A 91 5.72 21.43 -15.66
C GLN A 91 5.38 22.59 -16.61
N SER A 92 4.26 23.28 -16.41
CA SER A 92 3.90 24.46 -17.19
C SER A 92 4.94 25.58 -17.04
N GLU A 93 5.36 25.88 -15.81
CA GLU A 93 6.40 26.89 -15.55
C GLU A 93 7.73 26.50 -16.21
N ASN A 94 8.10 25.21 -16.17
CA ASN A 94 9.29 24.71 -16.83
C ASN A 94 9.23 24.88 -18.35
N LEU A 95 8.06 24.67 -18.97
CA LEU A 95 7.87 24.88 -20.41
C LEU A 95 7.98 26.37 -20.77
N THR A 96 7.41 27.27 -19.98
CA THR A 96 7.56 28.72 -20.18
C THR A 96 9.03 29.13 -20.13
N LEU A 97 9.76 28.73 -19.08
CA LEU A 97 11.19 29.05 -18.95
C LEU A 97 12.01 28.50 -20.12
N ARG A 98 11.69 27.30 -20.61
CA ARG A 98 12.34 26.74 -21.80
C ARG A 98 12.07 27.58 -23.05
N SER A 99 10.84 28.04 -23.24
CA SER A 99 10.50 28.93 -24.35
C SER A 99 11.28 30.23 -24.27
N GLU A 100 11.37 30.84 -23.09
CA GLU A 100 12.14 32.06 -22.88
C GLU A 100 13.63 31.87 -23.17
N VAL A 101 14.21 30.75 -22.73
CA VAL A 101 15.60 30.39 -23.06
C VAL A 101 15.80 30.26 -24.57
N LEU A 102 14.88 29.60 -25.28
CA LEU A 102 14.95 29.47 -26.73
C LEU A 102 14.87 30.83 -27.43
N ASP A 103 13.94 31.69 -27.02
CA ASP A 103 13.76 33.04 -27.58
C ASP A 103 14.99 33.92 -27.36
N LEU A 104 15.56 33.91 -26.15
CA LEU A 104 16.78 34.65 -25.83
C LEU A 104 17.98 34.11 -26.62
N THR A 105 18.08 32.79 -26.76
CA THR A 105 19.15 32.14 -27.54
C THR A 105 19.05 32.52 -29.01
N ALA A 106 17.84 32.52 -29.59
CA ALA A 106 17.61 32.94 -30.97
C ALA A 106 17.98 34.42 -31.19
N LYS A 107 17.60 35.31 -30.27
CA LYS A 107 17.99 36.73 -30.31
C LYS A 107 19.50 36.90 -30.23
N LEU A 108 20.16 36.15 -29.34
CA LEU A 108 21.61 36.19 -29.19
C LEU A 108 22.33 35.72 -30.46
N HIS A 109 21.89 34.61 -31.06
CA HIS A 109 22.41 34.16 -32.37
C HIS A 109 22.20 35.20 -33.47
N SER A 110 21.04 35.86 -33.51
CA SER A 110 20.81 36.93 -34.48
C SER A 110 21.83 38.06 -34.32
N LEU A 111 22.13 38.47 -33.08
CA LEU A 111 23.12 39.52 -32.80
C LEU A 111 24.53 39.05 -33.17
N THR A 112 24.91 37.84 -32.80
CA THR A 112 26.19 37.22 -33.18
C THR A 112 26.36 37.19 -34.70
N ASN A 113 25.32 36.80 -35.45
CA ASN A 113 25.35 36.81 -36.90
C ASN A 113 25.53 38.24 -37.46
N THR A 114 24.84 39.24 -36.91
CA THR A 114 25.02 40.64 -37.33
C THR A 114 26.44 41.16 -37.07
N LEU A 115 27.06 40.77 -35.96
CA LEU A 115 28.45 41.14 -35.67
C LEU A 115 29.41 40.51 -36.68
N HIS A 116 29.18 39.26 -37.08
CA HIS A 116 30.00 38.59 -38.07
C HIS A 116 29.88 39.27 -39.45
N TYR A 117 28.67 39.67 -39.87
CA TYR A 117 28.49 40.48 -41.08
C TYR A 117 29.24 41.82 -41.02
N ILE A 118 29.26 42.49 -39.85
CA ILE A 118 29.97 43.77 -39.69
C ILE A 118 31.49 43.58 -39.72
N GLU A 119 31.99 42.52 -39.10
CA GLU A 119 33.41 42.12 -39.13
C GLU A 119 33.88 41.89 -40.57
N GLU A 120 33.10 41.15 -41.37
CA GLU A 120 33.37 40.91 -42.80
C GLU A 120 33.42 42.22 -43.60
N ILE A 121 32.47 43.14 -43.37
CA ILE A 121 32.40 44.42 -44.08
C ILE A 121 33.53 45.37 -43.67
N SER A 122 33.87 45.40 -42.38
CA SER A 122 34.81 46.38 -41.82
C SER A 122 36.27 45.94 -41.94
N GLY A 123 36.53 44.65 -42.16
CA GLY A 123 37.87 44.06 -42.18
C GLY A 123 38.60 44.11 -40.83
N LEU A 124 37.88 44.47 -39.76
CA LEU A 124 38.36 44.57 -38.38
C LEU A 124 37.98 43.29 -37.64
N VAL A 125 38.99 42.54 -37.18
CA VAL A 125 38.78 41.34 -36.37
C VAL A 125 38.06 41.72 -35.07
N MET A 126 36.90 41.10 -34.85
CA MET A 126 36.09 41.28 -33.66
C MET A 126 36.13 40.02 -32.80
N ASP A 127 36.33 40.17 -31.48
CA ASP A 127 36.25 39.04 -30.54
C ASP A 127 34.78 38.72 -30.24
N ILE A 128 34.14 37.97 -31.14
CA ILE A 128 32.74 37.58 -31.04
C ILE A 128 32.61 36.33 -30.15
N PRO A 129 31.86 36.40 -29.03
CA PRO A 129 31.72 35.26 -28.13
C PRO A 129 30.98 34.08 -28.79
N GLN A 130 31.53 32.87 -28.68
CA GLN A 130 30.84 31.63 -29.06
C GLN A 130 29.82 31.26 -27.99
N ILE A 131 28.54 31.18 -28.37
CA ILE A 131 27.44 30.83 -27.46
C ILE A 131 27.42 29.31 -27.29
N PRO A 132 27.59 28.77 -26.06
CA PRO A 132 27.58 27.33 -25.85
C PRO A 132 26.18 26.69 -26.05
N ASP A 133 26.15 25.56 -26.76
CA ASP A 133 24.99 24.66 -27.01
C ASP A 133 24.26 24.07 -25.75
N PRO A 134 24.80 24.06 -24.51
CA PRO A 134 24.08 23.54 -23.33
C PRO A 134 22.76 24.24 -22.99
N LEU A 135 22.52 25.47 -23.49
CA LEU A 135 21.22 26.14 -23.36
C LEU A 135 20.11 25.44 -24.17
N LEU A 136 20.48 24.65 -25.18
CA LEU A 136 19.56 23.95 -26.06
C LEU A 136 19.23 22.53 -25.56
N LYS A 137 20.02 21.96 -24.63
CA LYS A 137 19.80 20.62 -24.06
C LYS A 137 20.16 20.50 -22.57
N PRO A 138 19.47 21.23 -21.67
CA PRO A 138 19.83 21.23 -20.25
C PRO A 138 19.61 19.88 -19.53
N TRP A 139 18.88 18.92 -20.13
CA TRP A 139 18.54 17.65 -19.50
C TRP A 139 18.54 16.45 -20.47
N GLN A 140 19.61 16.28 -21.26
CA GLN A 140 19.92 14.93 -21.75
C GLN A 140 20.33 14.07 -20.54
N LEU A 141 19.33 13.62 -19.78
CA LEU A 141 19.52 12.59 -18.77
C LEU A 141 19.98 11.33 -19.52
N PRO A 142 21.11 10.73 -19.16
CA PRO A 142 21.39 9.36 -19.57
C PRO A 142 20.25 8.50 -18.99
N CYS A 143 19.35 8.06 -19.86
CA CYS A 143 18.32 7.04 -19.64
C CYS A 143 17.42 7.18 -18.37
N ILE A 144 16.28 7.86 -18.50
CA ILE A 144 15.04 7.45 -17.81
C ILE A 144 14.43 6.35 -18.68
N ASN A 145 14.84 5.10 -18.46
CA ASN A 145 14.16 3.90 -18.95
C ASN A 145 14.40 2.75 -17.96
N GLN A 146 14.50 3.04 -16.66
CA GLN A 146 14.30 1.97 -15.69
C GLN A 146 12.79 1.82 -15.50
N PRO A 147 12.19 0.68 -15.91
CA PRO A 147 10.81 0.42 -15.55
C PRO A 147 10.69 0.51 -14.04
N ILE A 148 9.65 1.19 -13.57
CA ILE A 148 9.32 1.25 -12.14
C ILE A 148 9.13 -0.20 -11.67
N MET A 149 10.15 -0.76 -11.03
CA MET A 149 10.02 -2.04 -10.36
C MET A 149 9.16 -1.80 -9.13
N ALA A 150 7.86 -2.07 -9.24
CA ALA A 150 7.03 -2.27 -8.07
C ALA A 150 7.65 -3.43 -7.28
N SER A 151 8.23 -3.15 -6.12
CA SER A 151 8.76 -4.19 -5.24
C SER A 151 7.59 -5.08 -4.79
N ALA A 152 7.62 -6.34 -5.21
CA ALA A 152 6.56 -7.31 -4.92
C ALA A 152 6.54 -7.80 -3.46
N ASP A 153 7.44 -7.30 -2.60
CA ASP A 153 7.68 -7.86 -1.26
C ASP A 153 6.97 -7.12 -0.11
N MET A 154 6.01 -6.24 -0.38
CA MET A 154 5.27 -5.57 0.71
C MET A 154 4.15 -6.42 1.35
N PHE A 155 4.03 -7.69 0.97
CA PHE A 155 3.10 -8.65 1.57
C PHE A 155 3.85 -9.91 2.04
N GLN A 156 4.75 -9.75 3.01
CA GLN A 156 5.16 -10.88 3.85
C GLN A 156 4.26 -10.91 5.10
N TYR A 157 3.54 -12.03 5.20
CA TYR A 157 2.52 -12.40 6.18
C TYR A 157 2.94 -12.26 7.64
#